data_AF-A0A5K1BQ92-F1
#
_entry.id   AF-A0A5K1BQ92-F1
#
_cell.length_a   1.000
_cell.length_b   1.000
_cell.length_c   1.000
_cell.angle_alpha   90.00
_cell.angle_beta   90.00
_cell.angle_gamma   90.00
#
_symmetry.space_group_name_H-M   'P 1'
#
loop_
_entity.id
_entity.type
_entity.pdbx_description
1 polymer ?
#
loop_
_entity_poly.entity_id
_entity_poly.type
_entity_poly.pdbx_seq_one_letter_code
_entity_poly.pdbx_strand_id
1 'polypeptide(L)' 'MCRIIDSYPPEADTLTKVFAAASLYFNYSGTEKCFEFEKRRDPHGLSGWNWQ' A
#
# COMPACT_ATOMS: atom_id res chain seq x y z
N MET A 1 0.85 -1.62 10.52
CA MET A 1 1.92 -1.89 9.53
C MET A 1 3.13 -2.58 10.18
N CYS A 2 3.86 -1.96 11.13
CA CYS A 2 5.05 -2.58 11.75
C CYS A 2 4.77 -3.96 12.38
N ARG A 3 3.64 -4.13 13.09
CA ARG A 3 3.24 -5.44 13.63
C ARG A 3 3.15 -6.55 12.57
N ILE A 4 2.77 -6.22 11.33
CA ILE A 4 2.74 -7.19 10.23
C ILE A 4 4.18 -7.55 9.86
N ILE A 5 5.05 -6.56 9.67
CA ILE A 5 6.48 -6.75 9.36
C ILE A 5 7.17 -7.60 10.42
N ASP A 6 6.98 -7.27 11.69
CA ASP A 6 7.61 -7.94 12.84
C ASP A 6 7.07 -9.35 13.07
N SER A 7 5.91 -9.70 12.48
CA SER A 7 5.35 -11.05 12.57
C SER A 7 6.01 -12.06 11.63
N TYR A 8 6.81 -11.59 10.66
CA TYR A 8 7.56 -12.46 9.76
C TYR A 8 8.89 -12.90 10.41
N PRO A 9 9.41 -14.10 10.05
CA PRO A 9 10.71 -14.54 10.51
C PRO A 9 11.84 -13.59 10.02
N PRO A 10 12.98 -13.53 10.73
CA PRO A 10 14.11 -12.68 10.34
C PRO A 10 14.55 -12.89 8.89
N GLU A 11 14.54 -14.13 8.42
CA GLU A 11 14.99 -14.56 7.08
C GLU A 11 13.99 -14.27 5.97
N ALA A 12 12.75 -13.90 6.30
CA ALA A 12 11.77 -13.56 5.28
C ALA A 12 12.21 -12.32 4.49
N ASP A 13 11.99 -12.40 3.18
CA ASP A 13 12.36 -11.37 2.23
C ASP A 13 11.72 -10.02 2.56
N THR A 14 12.51 -8.96 2.44
CA THR A 14 12.10 -7.60 2.79
C THR A 14 10.92 -7.12 1.94
N LEU A 15 10.90 -7.44 0.64
CA LEU A 15 9.79 -7.04 -0.23
C LEU A 15 8.50 -7.75 0.15
N THR A 16 8.57 -9.01 0.54
CA THR A 16 7.42 -9.76 1.05
C THR A 16 6.84 -9.13 2.32
N LYS A 17 7.71 -8.78 3.29
CA LYS A 17 7.30 -8.09 4.52
C LYS A 17 6.62 -6.75 4.22
N VAL A 18 7.24 -5.93 3.38
CA VAL A 18 6.73 -4.60 3.03
C VAL A 18 5.44 -4.70 2.22
N PHE A 19 5.33 -5.64 1.29
CA PHE A 19 4.13 -5.86 0.49
C PHE A 19 2.94 -6.25 1.39
N ALA A 20 3.13 -7.18 2.32
CA ALA A 20 2.10 -7.55 3.29
C ALA A 20 1.70 -6.36 4.18
N ALA A 21 2.67 -5.55 4.59
CA ALA A 21 2.41 -4.36 5.38
C ALA A 21 1.61 -3.31 4.59
N ALA A 22 1.95 -3.08 3.32
CA ALA A 22 1.27 -2.16 2.42
C ALA A 22 -0.16 -2.61 2.09
N SER A 23 -0.41 -3.93 2.03
CA SER A 23 -1.76 -4.50 1.84
C SER A 23 -2.75 -4.06 2.91
N LEU A 24 -2.30 -3.71 4.13
CA LEU A 24 -3.17 -3.16 5.16
C LEU A 24 -3.90 -1.89 4.71
N TYR A 25 -3.26 -1.08 3.87
CA TYR A 25 -3.84 0.16 3.33
C TYR A 25 -4.42 -0.06 1.94
N PHE A 26 -3.65 -0.68 1.04
CA PHE A 26 -4.03 -0.78 -0.37
C PHE A 26 -4.97 -1.93 -0.70
N ASN A 27 -5.10 -2.93 0.18
CA ASN A 27 -5.95 -4.10 -0.02
C ASN A 27 -6.55 -4.62 1.29
N TYR A 28 -7.03 -3.70 2.14
CA TYR A 28 -7.64 -4.08 3.42
C TYR A 28 -8.83 -5.03 3.26
N SER A 29 -9.62 -4.86 2.18
CA SER A 29 -10.77 -5.71 1.83
C SER A 29 -10.37 -7.07 1.23
N GLY A 30 -9.11 -7.25 0.82
CA GLY A 30 -8.63 -8.47 0.15
C GLY A 30 -9.12 -8.65 -1.29
N THR A 31 -9.77 -7.64 -1.89
CA THR A 31 -10.35 -7.70 -3.24
C THR A 31 -9.39 -7.27 -4.34
N GLU A 32 -8.37 -6.50 -4.02
CA GLU A 32 -7.38 -6.02 -4.99
C GLU A 32 -6.43 -7.14 -5.38
N LYS A 33 -6.21 -7.30 -6.69
CA LYS A 33 -5.26 -8.30 -7.23
C LYS A 33 -3.83 -7.76 -7.32
N CYS A 34 -3.69 -6.45 -7.53
CA CYS A 34 -2.43 -5.73 -7.69
C CYS A 34 -2.56 -4.32 -7.11
N PHE A 35 -1.44 -3.69 -6.74
CA PHE A 35 -1.43 -2.28 -6.39
C PHE A 35 -1.28 -1.42 -7.65
N GLU A 36 -2.31 -0.66 -7.99
CA GLU A 36 -2.28 0.30 -9.10
C GLU A 36 -1.77 1.67 -8.63
N PHE A 37 -0.48 1.95 -8.82
CA PHE A 37 0.15 3.21 -8.40
C PHE A 37 -0.04 4.36 -9.40
N GLU A 38 -0.07 4.09 -10.71
CA GLU A 38 0.01 5.14 -11.74
C GLU A 38 -1.34 5.54 -12.36
N LYS A 39 -2.40 4.76 -12.14
CA LYS A 39 -3.68 4.92 -12.86
C LYS A 39 -4.79 5.60 -12.08
N ARG A 40 -4.57 5.93 -10.79
CA ARG A 40 -5.59 6.59 -9.99
C ARG A 40 -5.62 8.08 -10.36
N ARG A 41 -6.50 8.44 -11.31
CA ARG A 41 -7.05 9.81 -11.34
C ARG A 41 -7.67 10.03 -9.98
N ASP A 42 -7.06 10.90 -9.17
CA ASP A 42 -7.61 11.22 -7.86
C ASP A 42 -9.05 11.72 -8.06
N PRO A 43 -10.07 10.98 -7.60
CA PRO A 43 -11.46 11.36 -7.81
C PRO A 43 -11.81 12.65 -7.06
N HIS A 44 -10.96 13.07 -6.13
CA HIS A 44 -11.15 14.27 -5.32
C HIS A 44 -10.53 15.52 -5.95
N GLY A 45 -9.80 15.41 -7.07
CA GLY A 45 -9.26 16.54 -7.82
C GLY A 45 -8.15 17.29 -7.06
N LEU A 46 -6.89 16.94 -7.31
CA LEU A 46 -5.73 17.54 -6.63
C LEU A 46 -5.33 18.94 -7.15
N SER A 47 -5.97 19.45 -8.21
CA SER A 47 -5.55 20.70 -8.86
C SER A 47 -5.59 21.92 -7.93
N GLY A 48 -6.58 21.99 -7.03
CA GLY A 48 -6.68 23.06 -6.04
C GLY A 48 -5.68 22.94 -4.89
N TRP A 49 -5.12 21.76 -4.63
CA TRP A 49 -4.02 21.59 -3.69
C TRP A 49 -2.67 21.87 -4.34
N ASN A 50 -2.47 21.42 -5.59
CA ASN A 50 -1.26 21.67 -6.35
C ASN A 50 -0.99 23.17 -6.63
N TRP A 51 -2.04 23.98 -6.61
CA TRP A 51 -1.93 25.43 -6.80
C TRP A 51 -1.48 26.19 -5.55
N GLN A 52 -1.78 25.70 -4.33
CA GLN A 52 -1.41 26.33 -3.06
C GLN A 52 0.04 26.04 -2.69
#